data_AF-A0A1Q5PDH6-F1
#
_entry.id   AF-A0A1Q5PDH6-F1
#
_cell.length_a   1.000
_cell.length_b   1.000
_cell.length_c   1.000
_cell.angle_alpha   90.00
_cell.angle_beta   90.00
_cell.angle_gamma   90.00
#
_symmetry.space_group_name_H-M   'P 1'
#
loop_
_entity.id
_entity.type
_entity.pdbx_description
1 polymer ?
#
loop_
_entity_poly.entity_id
_entity_poly.type
_entity_poly.pdbx_seq_one_letter_code
_entity_poly.pdbx_strand_id
1 'polypeptide(L)'
;MDIKSTITRLETLIEHLQLSQNKFAAKLGTSSAMMSQVLKKDKNVGVDFFFKLLNAYPNLSSEWLFRGIGSMFLDEQANPIIAQVTQEAVQIPVRIDLKISINGKQVAL
;
A
#
# COMPACT_ATOMS: atom_id res chain seq x y z
N MET A 1 -13.70 11.83 -4.99
CA MET A 1 -14.06 10.40 -4.98
C MET A 1 -15.54 10.30 -5.31
N ASP A 2 -15.91 9.67 -6.42
CA ASP A 2 -17.32 9.36 -6.68
C ASP A 2 -17.69 8.07 -5.93
N ILE A 3 -18.61 8.18 -4.97
CA ILE A 3 -18.96 7.05 -4.09
C ILE A 3 -19.61 5.93 -4.90
N LYS A 4 -20.46 6.25 -5.88
CA LYS A 4 -21.16 5.24 -6.70
C LYS A 4 -20.17 4.38 -7.46
N SER A 5 -19.23 4.99 -8.19
CA SER A 5 -18.19 4.27 -8.93
C SER A 5 -17.27 3.47 -8.01
N THR A 6 -16.99 3.98 -6.81
CA THR A 6 -16.18 3.25 -5.83
C THR A 6 -16.90 1.99 -5.36
N ILE A 7 -18.20 2.06 -5.04
CA ILE A 7 -18.97 0.87 -4.64
C ILE A 7 -19.04 -0.14 -5.78
N THR A 8 -19.20 0.29 -7.03
CA THR A 8 -19.18 -0.64 -8.17
C THR A 8 -17.84 -1.36 -8.31
N ARG A 9 -16.72 -0.69 -8.11
CA ARG A 9 -15.40 -1.35 -8.09
C ARG A 9 -15.21 -2.27 -6.89
N LEU A 10 -15.81 -1.93 -5.74
CA LEU A 10 -15.86 -2.83 -4.60
C LEU A 10 -16.66 -4.11 -4.92
N GLU A 11 -17.79 -3.99 -5.61
CA GLU A 11 -18.57 -5.15 -6.11
C GLU A 11 -17.70 -6.02 -7.03
N THR A 12 -17.00 -5.42 -8.00
CA THR A 12 -16.06 -6.13 -8.88
C THR A 12 -14.94 -6.83 -8.11
N LEU A 13 -14.40 -6.22 -7.06
CA LEU A 13 -13.40 -6.86 -6.20
C LEU A 13 -13.98 -8.09 -5.49
N ILE A 14 -15.18 -7.99 -4.93
CA ILE A 14 -15.84 -9.10 -4.22
C ILE A 14 -16.09 -10.27 -5.18
N GLU A 15 -16.55 -9.97 -6.40
CA GLU A 15 -16.75 -10.96 -7.47
C GLU A 15 -15.43 -11.63 -7.88
N HIS A 16 -14.38 -10.84 -8.11
CA HIS A 16 -13.05 -11.35 -8.45
C HIS A 16 -12.50 -12.31 -7.38
N LEU A 17 -12.73 -11.98 -6.09
CA LEU A 17 -12.30 -12.81 -4.97
C LEU A 17 -13.17 -14.07 -4.77
N GLN A 18 -14.28 -14.21 -5.52
CA GLN A 18 -15.25 -15.31 -5.39
C GLN A 18 -15.78 -15.48 -3.96
N LEU A 19 -15.93 -14.36 -3.23
CA LEU A 19 -16.43 -14.35 -1.86
C LEU A 19 -17.89 -13.91 -1.84
N SER A 20 -18.68 -14.53 -0.96
CA SER A 20 -19.99 -13.97 -0.61
C SER A 20 -19.79 -12.68 0.20
N GLN A 21 -20.75 -11.76 0.14
CA GLN A 21 -20.73 -10.51 0.91
C GLN A 21 -20.49 -10.75 2.41
N ASN A 22 -21.05 -11.82 2.96
CA ASN A 22 -20.86 -12.20 4.36
C ASN A 22 -19.43 -12.66 4.65
N LYS A 23 -18.83 -13.50 3.79
CA LYS A 23 -17.42 -13.92 3.95
C LYS A 23 -16.47 -12.73 3.81
N PHE A 24 -16.76 -11.83 2.87
CA PHE A 24 -16.00 -10.62 2.66
C PHE A 24 -16.08 -9.68 3.88
N ALA A 25 -17.29 -9.46 4.42
CA ALA A 25 -17.49 -8.67 5.63
C ALA A 25 -16.73 -9.25 6.84
N ALA A 26 -16.80 -10.57 7.02
CA ALA A 26 -16.05 -11.25 8.08
C ALA A 26 -14.54 -11.05 7.93
N LYS A 27 -14.00 -11.13 6.70
CA LYS A 27 -12.58 -10.88 6.43
C LYS A 27 -12.14 -9.45 6.72
N LEU A 28 -13.03 -8.46 6.54
CA LEU A 28 -12.77 -7.07 6.90
C LEU A 28 -12.99 -6.76 8.40
N GLY A 29 -13.39 -7.74 9.20
CA GLY A 29 -13.75 -7.51 10.61
C GLY A 29 -14.93 -6.54 10.76
N THR A 30 -15.88 -6.59 9.82
CA THR A 30 -17.09 -5.75 9.82
C THR A 30 -18.36 -6.60 9.85
N SER A 31 -19.47 -5.99 10.27
CA SER A 31 -20.77 -6.67 10.29
C SER A 31 -21.38 -6.77 8.90
N SER A 32 -22.22 -7.79 8.67
CA SER A 32 -23.02 -7.92 7.45
C SER A 32 -23.97 -6.74 7.24
N ALA A 33 -24.43 -6.10 8.32
CA ALA A 33 -25.27 -4.90 8.26
C ALA A 33 -24.50 -3.71 7.68
N MET A 34 -23.25 -3.50 8.11
CA MET A 34 -22.37 -2.47 7.56
C MET A 34 -22.06 -2.74 6.08
N MET A 35 -21.77 -3.99 5.71
CA MET A 35 -21.55 -4.36 4.31
C MET A 35 -22.79 -4.07 3.45
N SER A 36 -23.98 -4.40 3.96
CA SER A 36 -25.25 -4.11 3.28
C SER A 36 -25.46 -2.61 3.09
N GLN A 37 -25.12 -1.79 4.08
CA GLN A 37 -25.21 -0.32 3.98
C GLN A 37 -24.26 0.24 2.91
N VAL A 38 -23.02 -0.26 2.86
CA VAL A 38 -22.02 0.11 1.86
C VAL A 38 -22.53 -0.21 0.45
N LEU A 39 -23.02 -1.44 0.24
CA LEU A 39 -23.47 -1.91 -1.07
C LEU A 39 -24.79 -1.28 -1.53
N LYS A 40 -25.62 -0.81 -0.61
CA LYS A 40 -26.81 0.00 -0.93
C LYS A 40 -26.48 1.40 -1.46
N LYS A 41 -25.19 1.74 -1.61
CA LYS A 41 -24.70 3.01 -2.17
C LYS A 41 -25.15 4.21 -1.32
N ASP A 42 -25.17 4.02 0.00
CA ASP A 42 -25.42 5.11 0.94
C ASP A 42 -24.24 6.10 0.94
N LYS A 43 -24.54 7.38 1.11
CA LYS A 43 -23.54 8.47 1.02
C LYS A 43 -22.61 8.51 2.24
N ASN A 44 -22.87 7.70 3.27
CA ASN A 44 -22.18 7.75 4.56
C ASN A 44 -21.26 6.55 4.83
N VAL A 45 -20.59 6.03 3.80
CA VAL A 45 -19.51 5.06 4.05
C VAL A 45 -18.31 5.80 4.64
N GLY A 46 -18.05 5.58 5.93
CA GLY A 46 -16.92 6.19 6.63
C GLY A 46 -15.58 5.74 6.07
N VAL A 47 -14.57 6.61 6.20
CA VAL A 47 -13.19 6.33 5.74
C VAL A 47 -12.59 5.10 6.43
N ASP A 48 -13.01 4.81 7.67
CA ASP A 48 -12.61 3.61 8.42
C ASP A 48 -12.87 2.30 7.67
N PHE A 49 -13.98 2.22 6.93
CA PHE A 49 -14.28 1.04 6.12
C PHE A 49 -13.21 0.82 5.06
N PHE A 50 -12.86 1.88 4.34
CA PHE A 50 -11.85 1.81 3.28
C PHE A 50 -10.44 1.58 3.82
N PHE A 51 -10.12 2.11 5.01
CA PHE A 51 -8.86 1.76 5.70
C PHE A 51 -8.79 0.27 6.03
N LYS A 52 -9.85 -0.30 6.63
CA LYS A 52 -9.91 -1.75 6.90
C LYS A 52 -9.79 -2.57 5.63
N LEU A 53 -10.43 -2.12 4.55
CA LEU A 53 -10.35 -2.76 3.23
C LEU A 53 -8.91 -2.79 2.70
N LEU A 54 -8.26 -1.64 2.62
CA LEU A 54 -6.89 -1.53 2.09
C LEU A 54 -5.87 -2.27 2.99
N ASN A 55 -6.11 -2.31 4.30
CA ASN A 55 -5.27 -3.10 5.22
C ASN A 55 -5.46 -4.61 5.03
N ALA A 56 -6.70 -5.07 4.76
CA ALA A 56 -6.98 -6.49 4.54
C ALA A 56 -6.52 -6.99 3.14
N TYR A 57 -6.37 -6.08 2.18
CA TYR A 57 -5.90 -6.35 0.84
C TYR A 57 -4.77 -5.37 0.46
N PRO A 58 -3.55 -5.57 0.98
CA PRO A 58 -2.44 -4.62 0.81
C PRO A 58 -2.03 -4.43 -0.66
N ASN A 59 -2.28 -5.43 -1.50
CA ASN A 59 -1.99 -5.36 -2.94
C ASN A 59 -3.13 -4.69 -3.73
N LEU A 60 -4.22 -4.24 -3.10
CA LEU A 60 -5.31 -3.53 -3.77
C LEU A 60 -4.90 -2.09 -4.07
N SER A 61 -5.05 -1.68 -5.32
CA SER A 61 -4.77 -0.30 -5.75
C SER A 61 -5.84 0.67 -5.27
N SER A 62 -5.45 1.65 -4.44
CA SER A 62 -6.32 2.76 -4.03
C SER A 62 -6.66 3.68 -5.21
N GLU A 63 -5.74 3.83 -6.18
CA GLU A 63 -5.95 4.57 -7.43
C GLU A 63 -7.09 3.97 -8.23
N TRP A 64 -7.06 2.65 -8.40
CA TRP A 64 -8.11 1.93 -9.09
C TRP A 64 -9.41 2.04 -8.31
N LEU A 65 -9.39 1.78 -7.00
CA LEU A 65 -10.58 1.78 -6.16
C LEU A 65 -11.31 3.14 -6.15
N PHE A 66 -10.59 4.25 -5.97
CA PHE A 66 -11.21 5.56 -5.78
C PHE A 66 -11.32 6.39 -7.05
N ARG A 67 -10.34 6.28 -7.96
CA ARG A 67 -10.25 7.09 -9.18
C ARG A 67 -10.52 6.29 -10.46
N GLY A 68 -10.50 4.96 -10.39
CA GLY A 68 -10.70 4.10 -11.56
C GLY A 68 -9.50 4.10 -12.51
N ILE A 69 -8.30 4.40 -12.00
CA ILE A 69 -7.08 4.50 -12.79
C ILE A 69 -6.20 3.28 -12.53
N GLY A 70 -5.65 2.68 -13.59
CA GLY A 70 -4.70 1.57 -13.50
C GLY A 70 -5.37 0.21 -13.26
N SER A 71 -4.58 -0.73 -12.75
CA SER A 71 -5.00 -2.11 -12.47
C SER A 71 -5.61 -2.24 -11.07
N MET A 72 -6.49 -3.23 -10.89
CA MET A 72 -7.13 -3.54 -9.60
C MET A 72 -6.10 -3.86 -8.53
N PHE A 73 -5.13 -4.71 -8.85
CA PHE A 73 -4.02 -5.03 -7.98
C PHE A 73 -2.77 -4.28 -8.42
N LEU A 74 -1.96 -3.89 -7.44
CA LEU A 74 -0.61 -3.44 -7.66
C LEU A 74 0.20 -4.65 -8.12
N ASP A 75 0.90 -4.53 -9.25
CA ASP A 75 1.84 -5.56 -9.66
C ASP A 75 2.91 -5.71 -8.57
N GLU A 76 3.20 -6.93 -8.14
CA GLU A 76 4.28 -7.20 -7.17
C GLU A 76 5.64 -6.68 -7.67
N GLN A 77 5.78 -6.46 -8.98
CA GLN A 77 6.99 -5.93 -9.61
C GLN A 77 6.97 -4.40 -9.80
N ALA A 78 5.84 -3.74 -9.58
CA ALA A 78 5.69 -2.29 -9.75
C ALA A 78 5.90 -1.51 -8.43
N ASN A 79 6.89 -1.92 -7.63
CA ASN A 79 7.49 -1.03 -6.65
C ASN A 79 8.89 -0.58 -7.14
N PRO A 80 8.98 0.37 -8.09
CA PRO A 80 10.27 0.88 -8.56
C PRO A 80 11.05 1.63 -7.46
N ILE A 81 10.43 2.00 -6.33
CA ILE A 81 11.14 2.62 -5.20
C ILE A 81 12.04 1.60 -4.48
N ILE A 82 11.69 0.31 -4.48
CA ILE A 82 12.52 -0.75 -3.87
C ILE A 82 13.30 -1.53 -4.94
N ALA A 83 12.74 -1.71 -6.14
CA ALA A 83 13.41 -2.47 -7.20
C ALA A 83 14.65 -1.75 -7.80
N GLN A 84 14.80 -0.43 -7.64
CA GLN A 84 16.00 0.29 -8.10
C GLN A 84 17.10 0.43 -7.04
N VAL A 85 16.89 0.01 -5.80
CA VAL A 85 17.93 0.10 -4.75
C VAL A 85 18.80 -1.17 -4.70
N THR A 86 18.41 -2.27 -5.35
CA THR A 86 19.07 -3.57 -5.12
C THR A 86 19.85 -4.14 -6.32
N GLN A 87 20.05 -3.38 -7.40
CA GLN A 87 20.83 -3.87 -8.55
C GLN A 87 21.80 -2.84 -9.15
N GLU A 88 22.39 -1.96 -8.34
CA GLU A 88 23.73 -1.43 -8.64
C GLU A 88 24.51 -1.32 -7.33
N ALA A 89 25.75 -1.82 -7.35
CA ALA A 89 26.65 -1.74 -6.21
C ALA A 89 26.80 -0.29 -5.73
N VAL A 90 26.43 -0.03 -4.48
CA VAL A 90 26.86 1.15 -3.72
C VAL A 90 28.38 1.07 -3.56
N GLN A 91 29.13 1.60 -4.53
CA GLN A 91 30.44 2.19 -4.27
C GLN A 91 30.21 3.64 -3.85
N ILE A 92 29.81 3.85 -2.60
CA ILE A 92 30.05 5.15 -1.96
C ILE A 92 31.44 5.06 -1.35
N PRO A 93 32.47 5.75 -1.87
CA PRO A 93 33.65 6.01 -1.08
C PRO A 93 33.20 6.95 0.05
N VAL A 94 32.90 6.38 1.22
CA VAL A 94 32.73 7.12 2.46
C VAL A 94 34.12 7.66 2.84
N ARG A 95 34.51 8.80 2.26
CA ARG A 95 35.60 9.61 2.80
C ARG A 95 35.03 10.49 3.89
N ILE A 96 35.00 9.97 5.11
CA ILE A 96 34.95 10.86 6.28
C ILE A 96 36.38 11.32 6.49
N ASP A 97 36.76 12.43 5.85
CA ASP A 97 38.00 13.15 6.19
C ASP A 97 37.81 13.85 7.55
N LEU A 98 37.78 13.06 8.62
CA LEU A 98 37.98 13.55 9.98
C LEU A 98 39.50 13.64 10.20
N LYS A 99 40.09 14.79 9.84
CA LYS A 99 41.42 15.15 10.33
C LYS A 99 41.33 15.46 11.81
N ILE A 100 41.46 14.45 12.65
CA ILE A 100 41.73 14.64 14.07
C ILE A 100 43.24 14.54 14.23
N SER A 101 43.90 15.70 14.34
CA SER A 101 45.30 15.76 14.74
C SER A 101 45.37 15.46 16.22
N ILE A 102 46.00 14.34 16.60
CA ILE A 102 46.34 14.05 17.99
C ILE A 102 47.79 13.57 18.07
N ASN A 103 48.61 14.47 18.62
CA ASN A 103 49.89 14.27 19.29
C ASN A 103 51.00 13.46 18.60
N GLY A 104 51.78 14.18 17.79
CA GLY A 104 53.18 14.46 18.14
C GLY A 104 54.07 13.30 18.59
N LYS A 105 54.48 12.43 17.65
CA LYS A 105 55.85 11.90 17.51
C LYS A 105 55.85 10.81 16.44
N GLN A 106 56.67 10.99 15.41
CA GLN A 106 57.18 9.88 14.61
C GLN A 106 58.67 9.74 14.96
N VAL A 107 59.11 8.52 15.27
CA VAL A 107 60.49 8.17 15.56
C VAL A 107 61.02 7.18 14.51
N ALA A 108 62.23 7.48 14.03
CA ALA A 108 63.32 6.67 13.48
C ALA A 108 63.09 5.75 12.25
N LEU A 109 63.84 6.02 11.18
CA LEU A 109 65.17 5.41 10.96
C LEU A 109 66.14 6.48 10.44
#